data_AF-A0A2N2V5A2-F1
#
_entry.id   AF-A0A2N2V5A2-F1
#
_cell.length_a   1.000
_cell.length_b   1.000
_cell.length_c   1.000
_cell.angle_alpha   90.00
_cell.angle_beta   90.00
_cell.angle_gamma   90.00
#
_symmetry.space_group_name_H-M   'P 1'
#
loop_
_entity.id
_entity.type
_entity.pdbx_description
1 polymer ?
#
loop_
_entity_poly.entity_id
_entity_poly.type
_entity_poly.pdbx_seq_one_letter_code
_entity_poly.pdbx_strand_id
1 'polypeptide(L)' 'MRHLALICLTPLILTACSEKPVLSVTEKARYTVELLADRPECQIFSERLLPPVTDEKLVTQTYQAAKAAHCLKPSV' A
#
# COMPACT_ATOMS: atom_id res chain seq x y z
N MET A 1 -27.58 -11.63 -51.80
CA MET A 1 -28.25 -10.84 -50.74
C MET A 1 -27.27 -10.73 -49.58
N ARG A 2 -26.89 -9.50 -49.22
CA ARG A 2 -25.79 -9.17 -48.30
C ARG A 2 -26.15 -9.58 -46.87
N HIS A 3 -25.28 -10.35 -46.22
CA HIS A 3 -25.36 -10.70 -44.81
C HIS A 3 -25.12 -9.45 -43.95
N LEU A 4 -26.20 -8.87 -43.39
CA LEU A 4 -26.11 -7.89 -42.31
C LEU A 4 -25.91 -8.63 -40.99
N ALA A 5 -24.66 -8.91 -40.63
CA ALA A 5 -24.30 -9.29 -39.27
C ALA A 5 -24.08 -8.00 -38.46
N LEU A 6 -25.14 -7.50 -37.81
CA LEU A 6 -25.04 -6.38 -36.89
C LEU A 6 -24.93 -6.92 -35.46
N ILE A 7 -23.74 -7.37 -35.08
CA ILE A 7 -23.43 -7.74 -33.70
C ILE A 7 -23.06 -6.45 -32.97
N CYS A 8 -24.06 -5.79 -32.38
CA CYS A 8 -23.83 -4.67 -31.47
C CYS A 8 -23.39 -5.26 -30.12
N LEU A 9 -22.09 -5.47 -29.97
CA LEU A 9 -21.45 -5.80 -28.69
C LEU A 9 -21.63 -4.62 -27.74
N THR A 10 -22.58 -4.73 -26.82
CA THR A 10 -22.69 -3.84 -25.66
C THR A 10 -21.40 -3.92 -24.85
N PRO A 11 -20.65 -2.81 -24.65
CA PRO A 11 -19.57 -2.82 -23.69
C PRO A 11 -20.18 -2.98 -22.29
N LEU A 12 -19.91 -4.13 -21.66
CA LEU A 12 -20.14 -4.34 -20.24
C LEU A 12 -19.37 -3.26 -19.48
N ILE A 13 -20.12 -2.35 -18.86
CA ILE A 13 -19.60 -1.30 -18.00
C ILE A 13 -18.97 -1.99 -16.79
N LEU A 14 -17.64 -2.16 -16.83
CA LEU A 14 -16.82 -2.61 -15.70
C LEU A 14 -16.67 -1.47 -14.68
N THR A 15 -17.78 -0.95 -14.14
CA THR A 15 -17.72 -0.08 -12.95
C THR A 15 -17.84 -0.93 -11.70
N ALA A 16 -16.84 -1.78 -11.50
CA ALA A 16 -16.54 -2.31 -10.18
C ALA A 16 -15.08 -1.98 -9.86
N CYS A 17 -14.73 -0.69 -10.00
CA CYS A 17 -13.63 -0.13 -9.22
C CYS A 17 -14.08 -0.19 -7.76
N SER A 18 -13.86 -1.35 -7.13
CA SER A 18 -13.97 -1.52 -5.69
C SER A 18 -13.22 -0.34 -5.06
N GLU A 19 -13.94 0.58 -4.43
CA GLU A 19 -13.34 1.61 -3.60
C GLU A 19 -12.52 0.86 -2.54
N LYS A 20 -11.21 0.74 -2.76
CA LYS A 20 -10.34 0.13 -1.77
C LYS A 20 -10.48 1.00 -0.53
N PRO A 21 -10.77 0.43 0.65
CA PRO A 21 -10.87 1.23 1.85
C PRO A 21 -9.55 2.01 2.02
N VAL A 22 -9.66 3.33 2.10
CA VAL A 22 -8.50 4.20 2.32
C VAL A 22 -8.03 3.93 3.74
N LEU A 23 -6.83 3.36 3.87
CA LEU A 23 -6.23 3.09 5.18
C LEU A 23 -6.06 4.40 5.96
N SER A 24 -6.46 4.37 7.23
CA SER A 24 -6.12 5.43 8.18
C SER A 24 -4.61 5.54 8.37
N VAL A 25 -4.13 6.69 8.85
CA VAL A 25 -2.69 6.91 9.12
C VAL A 25 -2.17 5.88 10.12
N THR A 26 -2.96 5.54 11.14
CA THR A 26 -2.62 4.52 12.14
C THR A 26 -2.48 3.13 11.52
N GLU A 27 -3.38 2.76 10.59
CA GLU A 27 -3.26 1.49 9.86
C GLU A 27 -2.03 1.47 8.94
N LYS A 28 -1.77 2.57 8.22
CA LYS A 28 -0.56 2.72 7.41
C LYS A 28 0.70 2.55 8.26
N ALA A 29 0.75 3.17 9.44
CA ALA A 29 1.87 3.04 10.37
C ALA A 29 2.04 1.60 10.84
N ARG A 30 0.96 0.94 11.29
CA ARG A 30 0.98 -0.46 11.73
C ARG A 30 1.50 -1.38 10.64
N TYR A 31 0.93 -1.30 9.43
CA TYR A 31 1.38 -2.14 8.32
C TYR A 31 2.81 -1.82 7.90
N THR A 32 3.25 -0.55 7.98
CA THR A 32 4.64 -0.21 7.69
C THR A 32 5.60 -0.90 8.66
N VAL A 33 5.25 -0.98 9.96
CA VAL A 33 6.04 -1.74 10.95
C VAL A 33 6.11 -3.23 10.59
N GLU A 34 5.02 -3.81 10.10
CA GLU A 34 5.00 -5.22 9.68
C GLU A 34 5.94 -5.51 8.49
N LEU A 35 6.29 -4.50 7.69
CA LEU A 35 7.25 -4.63 6.58
C LEU A 35 8.71 -4.57 7.04
N LEU A 36 8.99 -4.13 8.27
CA LEU A 36 10.37 -3.95 8.76
C LEU A 36 11.00 -5.29 9.16
N ALA A 37 12.30 -5.43 8.86
CA ALA A 37 13.10 -6.57 9.28
C ALA A 37 13.27 -6.58 10.81
N ASP A 38 13.17 -7.76 11.42
CA ASP A 38 13.36 -7.97 12.86
C ASP A 38 14.85 -8.13 13.18
N ARG A 39 15.60 -7.03 13.03
CA ARG A 39 17.02 -6.94 13.39
C ARG A 39 17.24 -5.70 14.26
N PRO A 40 18.15 -5.75 15.25
CA PRO A 40 18.36 -4.64 16.18
C PRO A 40 18.65 -3.30 15.50
N GLU A 41 19.42 -3.30 14.41
CA GLU A 41 19.76 -2.10 13.64
C GLU A 41 18.55 -1.43 12.93
N CYS A 42 17.44 -2.16 12.76
CA CYS A 42 16.22 -1.68 12.12
C CYS A 42 15.15 -1.21 13.12
N GLN A 43 15.32 -1.48 14.42
CA GLN A 43 14.32 -1.23 15.46
C GLN A 43 13.89 0.23 15.56
N ILE A 44 14.82 1.16 15.25
CA ILE A 44 14.56 2.60 15.23
C ILE A 44 13.42 3.01 14.28
N PHE A 45 13.19 2.26 13.20
CA PHE A 45 12.09 2.56 12.27
C PHE A 45 10.74 2.13 12.86
N SER A 46 10.70 1.04 13.64
CA SER A 46 9.49 0.60 14.34
C SER A 46 9.10 1.56 15.45
N GLU A 47 10.09 2.05 16.22
CA GLU A 47 9.89 3.00 17.31
C GLU A 47 9.26 4.32 16.83
N ARG A 48 9.68 4.81 15.66
CA ARG A 48 9.12 6.02 15.04
C ARG A 48 7.64 5.89 14.64
N LEU A 49 7.14 4.67 14.54
CA LEU A 49 5.78 4.35 14.12
C LEU A 49 4.92 3.82 15.27
N LEU A 50 5.40 3.90 16.52
CA LEU A 50 4.59 3.58 17.68
C LEU A 50 3.42 4.56 17.80
N PRO A 51 2.20 4.08 18.12
CA PRO A 51 1.07 4.96 18.35
C PRO A 51 1.33 5.99 19.47
N PRO A 52 0.78 7.21 19.36
CA PRO A 52 -0.10 7.68 18.29
C PRO A 52 0.68 8.22 17.07
N VAL A 53 0.37 7.70 15.88
CA VAL A 53 0.89 8.24 14.61
C VAL A 53 -0.26 8.93 13.88
N THR A 54 -0.12 10.25 13.71
CA THR A 54 -1.13 11.12 13.06
C THR A 54 -0.62 11.76 11.78
N ASP A 55 0.68 11.71 11.52
CA ASP A 55 1.31 12.30 10.34
C ASP A 55 1.62 11.23 9.28
N GLU A 56 0.94 11.30 8.14
CA GLU A 56 1.18 10.42 6.99
C GLU A 56 2.57 10.61 6.37
N LYS A 57 3.13 11.83 6.46
CA LYS A 57 4.47 12.13 5.95
C LYS A 57 5.51 11.38 6.76
N LEU A 58 5.36 11.30 8.09
CA LEU A 58 6.24 10.51 8.96
C LEU A 58 6.24 9.03 8.57
N VAL A 59 5.07 8.45 8.30
CA VAL A 59 4.96 7.05 7.84
C VAL A 59 5.72 6.85 6.54
N THR A 60 5.48 7.72 5.56
CA THR A 60 6.14 7.65 4.25
C THR A 60 7.65 7.80 4.36
N GLN A 61 8.13 8.77 5.13
CA GLN A 61 9.56 9.02 5.32
C GLN A 61 10.24 7.86 6.04
N THR A 62 9.58 7.27 7.04
CA THR A 62 10.11 6.13 7.78
C THR A 62 10.24 4.91 6.87
N TYR A 63 9.24 4.63 6.05
CA TYR A 63 9.31 3.56 5.05
C TYR A 63 10.46 3.76 4.06
N GLN A 64 10.60 4.97 3.49
CA GLN A 64 11.68 5.25 2.53
C GLN A 64 13.07 5.16 3.18
N ALA A 65 13.21 5.63 4.42
CA ALA A 65 14.46 5.51 5.16
C ALA A 65 14.79 4.04 5.48
N ALA A 66 13.80 3.23 5.89
CA ALA A 66 13.98 1.80 6.12
C ALA A 66 14.37 1.06 4.83
N LYS A 67 13.75 1.42 3.70
CA LYS A 67 14.10 0.88 2.39
C LYS A 67 15.55 1.18 2.01
N ALA A 68 15.99 2.43 2.15
CA ALA A 68 17.35 2.83 1.86
C ALA A 68 18.39 2.17 2.78
N ALA A 69 17.99 1.85 4.02
CA ALA A 69 18.82 1.13 5.00
C ALA A 69 18.76 -0.39 4.85
N HIS A 70 18.08 -0.94 3.82
CA HIS A 70 17.86 -2.37 3.65
C HIS A 70 17.19 -3.04 4.88
N CYS A 71 16.31 -2.29 5.55
CA CYS A 71 15.60 -2.70 6.75
C CYS A 71 14.16 -3.16 6.48
N LEU A 72 13.79 -3.40 5.22
CA LEU A 72 12.55 -4.10 4.89
C LEU A 72 12.79 -5.62 4.93
N LYS A 73 11.76 -6.39 5.26
CA LYS A 73 11.80 -7.85 5.16
C LYS A 73 12.10 -8.27 3.72
N PRO A 74 12.79 -9.41 3.49
CA PRO A 74 13.15 -9.86 2.14
C PRO A 74 11.98 -10.12 1.19
N SER A 75 10.77 -10.31 1.72
CA SER A 75 9.54 -10.60 0.96
C SER A 75 8.78 -9.36 0.50
N VAL A 76 9.30 -8.16 0.76
CA VAL A 76 8.70 -6.86 0.42
C VAL A 76 9.31 -6.33 -0.86
#